data_AF-A0A959Y2K8-F1
#
_entry.id   AF-A0A959Y2K8-F1
#
_cell.length_a   1.000
_cell.length_b   1.000
_cell.length_c   1.000
_cell.angle_alpha   90.00
_cell.angle_beta   90.00
_cell.angle_gamma   90.00
#
_symmetry.space_group_name_H-M   'P 1'
#
loop_
_entity.id
_entity.type
_entity.pdbx_description
1 polymer ?
#
loop_
_entity_poly.entity_id
_entity_poly.type
_entity_poly.pdbx_seq_one_letter_code
_entity_poly.pdbx_strand_id
1 'polypeptide(L)'
;MRTLALLLLAQASSAMALSPAEADTLVQRAHRAFAIGDVPGALALYDSVAVQYTSAGLEYDRANCHFHLGDLAKAVLHYERALRMDPTAEDARSNLELTRSQLVDRVEALPGMDLTTIWDRMGGMDRWARRAIL
;
A
#
# COMPACT_ATOMS: atom_id res chain seq x y z
N MET A 1 34.07 22.86 37.95
CA MET A 1 32.82 22.10 37.72
C MET A 1 32.24 22.37 36.31
N ARG A 2 33.07 22.39 35.26
CA ARG A 2 32.64 22.67 33.86
C ARG A 2 33.18 21.66 32.85
N THR A 3 33.78 20.56 33.32
CA THR A 3 34.44 19.54 32.49
C THR A 3 33.99 18.12 32.84
N LEU A 4 32.88 17.96 33.57
CA LEU A 4 32.21 16.66 33.68
C LEU A 4 31.33 16.47 32.44
N ALA A 5 31.99 15.90 31.43
CA ALA A 5 31.41 14.87 30.59
C ALA A 5 30.08 15.23 29.91
N LEU A 6 30.19 16.07 28.88
CA LEU A 6 29.36 16.04 27.66
C LEU A 6 29.48 14.70 26.89
N LEU A 7 29.68 13.58 27.59
CA LEU A 7 29.90 12.24 27.05
C LEU A 7 29.28 11.24 28.02
N LEU A 8 28.00 10.96 27.85
CA LEU A 8 27.53 9.63 27.45
C LEU A 8 26.01 9.64 27.42
N LEU A 9 25.44 8.80 26.55
CA LEU A 9 24.01 8.59 26.31
C LEU A 9 23.38 9.54 25.29
N ALA A 10 24.10 9.78 24.20
CA ALA A 10 23.48 9.47 22.92
C ALA A 10 23.17 7.96 22.94
N GLN A 11 22.02 7.57 23.50
CA GLN A 11 21.51 6.22 23.29
C GLN A 11 21.17 6.12 21.81
N ALA A 12 22.11 5.58 21.03
CA ALA A 12 21.82 5.07 19.71
C ALA A 12 20.71 4.04 19.89
N SER A 13 19.48 4.43 19.58
CA SER A 13 18.37 3.50 19.42
C SER A 13 18.68 2.73 18.15
N SER A 14 19.48 1.67 18.26
CA SER A 14 19.70 0.75 17.16
C SER A 14 18.37 0.07 16.89
N ALA A 15 17.61 0.59 15.91
CA ALA A 15 16.49 -0.15 15.35
C ALA A 15 17.06 -1.49 14.87
N MET A 16 16.65 -2.58 15.52
CA MET A 16 17.17 -3.91 15.19
C MET A 16 16.72 -4.24 13.77
N ALA A 17 17.70 -4.37 12.88
CA ALA A 17 17.43 -4.72 11.50
C ALA A 17 16.88 -6.16 11.46
N LEU A 18 15.78 -6.37 10.73
CA LEU A 18 15.20 -7.69 10.51
C LEU A 18 16.20 -8.51 9.68
N SER A 19 16.64 -9.65 10.21
CA SER A 19 17.53 -10.52 9.43
C SER A 19 16.77 -11.17 8.25
N PRO A 20 17.44 -11.52 7.15
CA PRO A 20 16.79 -12.21 6.03
C PRO A 20 16.05 -13.49 6.46
N ALA A 21 16.61 -14.27 7.39
CA ALA A 21 15.98 -15.50 7.89
C ALA A 21 14.70 -15.23 8.68
N GLU A 22 14.66 -14.15 9.46
CA GLU A 22 13.45 -13.72 10.16
C GLU A 22 12.39 -13.20 9.19
N ALA A 23 12.80 -12.44 8.17
CA ALA A 23 11.91 -11.97 7.10
C ALA A 23 11.25 -13.16 6.38
N ASP A 24 12.02 -14.15 5.97
CA ASP A 24 11.51 -15.36 5.33
C ASP A 24 10.55 -16.14 6.24
N THR A 25 10.87 -16.21 7.54
CA THR A 25 10.00 -16.87 8.53
C THR A 25 8.66 -16.14 8.66
N LEU A 26 8.66 -14.80 8.68
CA LEU A 26 7.44 -14.00 8.73
C LEU A 26 6.62 -14.12 7.45
N VAL A 27 7.27 -14.12 6.28
CA VAL A 27 6.61 -14.34 4.98
C VAL A 27 5.94 -15.71 4.93
N GLN A 28 6.63 -16.78 5.35
CA GLN A 28 6.02 -18.12 5.40
C GLN A 28 4.82 -18.19 6.37
N ARG A 29 4.89 -17.49 7.51
CA ARG A 29 3.75 -17.39 8.43
C ARG A 29 2.59 -16.64 7.79
N ALA A 30 2.86 -15.57 7.04
CA ALA A 30 1.85 -14.81 6.31
C ALA A 30 1.18 -15.67 5.23
N HIS A 31 1.95 -16.45 4.45
CA HIS A 31 1.40 -17.40 3.48
C HIS A 31 0.47 -18.42 4.13
N ARG A 32 0.84 -18.95 5.31
CA ARG A 32 -0.03 -19.88 6.06
C ARG A 32 -1.31 -19.19 6.54
N ALA A 33 -1.20 -17.99 7.10
CA ALA A 33 -2.36 -17.20 7.54
C ALA A 33 -3.32 -16.94 6.37
N PHE A 34 -2.77 -16.55 5.22
CA PHE A 34 -3.55 -16.33 3.99
C PHE A 34 -4.25 -17.63 3.53
N ALA A 35 -3.53 -18.76 3.53
CA ALA A 35 -4.06 -20.05 3.10
C ALA A 35 -5.21 -20.57 3.99
N ILE A 36 -5.23 -20.22 5.28
CA ILE A 36 -6.33 -20.57 6.19
C ILE A 36 -7.45 -19.52 6.22
N GLY A 37 -7.36 -18.47 5.41
CA GLY A 37 -8.35 -17.41 5.30
C GLY A 37 -8.20 -16.26 6.31
N ASP A 38 -7.16 -16.26 7.15
CA ASP A 38 -6.81 -15.12 7.99
C ASP A 38 -6.05 -14.06 7.18
N VAL A 39 -6.77 -13.44 6.24
CA VAL A 39 -6.23 -12.41 5.35
C VAL A 39 -5.77 -11.15 6.12
N PRO A 40 -6.48 -10.66 7.15
CA PRO A 40 -5.99 -9.54 7.97
C PRO A 40 -4.68 -9.88 8.69
N GLY A 41 -4.55 -11.07 9.26
CA GLY A 41 -3.33 -11.53 9.91
C GLY A 41 -2.16 -11.69 8.92
N ALA A 42 -2.43 -12.20 7.72
CA ALA A 42 -1.43 -12.28 6.65
C ALA A 42 -0.91 -10.89 6.25
N LEU A 43 -1.82 -9.93 6.02
CA LEU A 43 -1.46 -8.56 5.66
C LEU A 43 -0.59 -7.90 6.75
N ALA A 44 -0.96 -8.06 8.02
CA ALA A 44 -0.18 -7.51 9.14
C ALA A 44 1.25 -8.08 9.19
N LEU A 45 1.41 -9.38 8.91
CA LEU A 45 2.72 -10.01 8.83
C LEU A 45 3.52 -9.50 7.63
N TYR A 46 2.93 -9.41 6.44
CA TYR A 46 3.60 -8.83 5.28
C TYR A 46 4.00 -7.37 5.49
N ASP A 47 3.13 -6.55 6.08
CA ASP A 47 3.41 -5.16 6.42
C ASP A 47 4.59 -5.05 7.39
N SER A 48 4.71 -5.96 8.36
CA SER A 48 5.84 -5.98 9.30
C SER A 48 7.18 -6.24 8.60
N VAL A 49 7.18 -7.08 7.55
CA VAL A 49 8.37 -7.34 6.73
C VAL A 49 8.68 -6.14 5.83
N ALA A 50 7.64 -5.55 5.23
CA ALA A 50 7.72 -4.42 4.30
C ALA A 50 8.37 -3.16 4.90
N VAL A 51 8.43 -3.04 6.23
CA VAL A 51 9.15 -1.95 6.92
C VAL A 51 10.65 -1.95 6.60
N GLN A 52 11.24 -3.13 6.41
CA GLN A 52 12.69 -3.28 6.27
C GLN A 52 13.11 -3.97 4.97
N TYR A 53 12.25 -4.80 4.40
CA TYR A 53 12.52 -5.55 3.18
C TYR A 53 11.31 -5.51 2.26
N THR A 54 11.54 -5.22 0.98
CA THR A 54 10.50 -5.25 -0.04
C THR A 54 10.98 -6.00 -1.26
N SER A 55 10.06 -6.72 -1.90
CA SER A 55 10.31 -7.45 -3.15
C SER A 55 9.07 -7.45 -4.02
N ALA A 56 9.21 -7.82 -5.30
CA ALA A 56 8.07 -7.97 -6.21
C ALA A 56 7.04 -8.95 -5.64
N GLY A 57 7.51 -10.09 -5.11
CA GLY A 57 6.64 -11.10 -4.48
C GLY A 57 5.92 -10.58 -3.22
N LEU A 58 6.61 -9.81 -2.36
CA LEU A 58 5.98 -9.24 -1.17
C LEU A 58 4.88 -8.23 -1.53
N GLU A 59 5.12 -7.38 -2.53
CA GLU A 59 4.11 -6.44 -3.00
C GLU A 59 2.94 -7.17 -3.69
N TYR A 60 3.20 -8.24 -4.43
CA TYR A 60 2.15 -9.11 -5.00
C TYR A 60 1.29 -9.76 -3.90
N ASP A 61 1.90 -10.28 -2.84
CA ASP A 61 1.17 -10.90 -1.73
C ASP A 61 0.33 -9.88 -0.94
N ARG A 62 0.85 -8.67 -0.71
CA ARG A 62 0.08 -7.56 -0.12
C ARG A 62 -1.08 -7.14 -1.00
N ALA A 63 -0.88 -7.11 -2.32
CA ALA A 63 -1.94 -6.82 -3.29
C ALA A 63 -3.06 -7.86 -3.21
N ASN A 64 -2.71 -9.15 -3.17
CA ASN A 64 -3.68 -10.24 -2.97
C ASN A 64 -4.45 -10.05 -1.67
N CYS A 65 -3.79 -9.73 -0.56
CA CYS A 65 -4.47 -9.47 0.70
C CYS A 65 -5.48 -8.32 0.59
N HIS A 66 -5.08 -7.19 -0.01
CA HIS A 66 -5.99 -6.07 -0.22
C HIS A 66 -7.16 -6.40 -1.14
N PHE A 67 -6.92 -7.19 -2.19
CA PHE A 67 -7.96 -7.67 -3.09
C PHE A 67 -9.00 -8.52 -2.33
N HIS A 68 -8.54 -9.48 -1.54
CA HIS A 68 -9.42 -10.33 -0.72
C HIS A 68 -10.18 -9.56 0.37
N LEU A 69 -9.61 -8.47 0.88
CA LEU A 69 -10.27 -7.56 1.84
C LEU A 69 -11.20 -6.55 1.15
N GLY A 70 -11.26 -6.52 -0.19
CA GLY A 70 -12.07 -5.59 -0.96
C GLY A 70 -11.54 -4.15 -1.02
N ASP A 71 -10.30 -3.92 -0.58
CA ASP A 71 -9.57 -2.64 -0.72
C ASP A 71 -8.89 -2.59 -2.10
N LEU A 72 -9.73 -2.56 -3.14
CA LEU A 72 -9.29 -2.69 -4.54
C LEU A 72 -8.29 -1.58 -4.94
N ALA A 73 -8.41 -0.39 -4.37
CA ALA A 73 -7.49 0.71 -4.67
C ALA A 73 -6.06 0.41 -4.19
N LYS A 74 -5.91 -0.15 -2.97
CA LYS A 74 -4.61 -0.58 -2.48
C LYS A 74 -4.10 -1.82 -3.19
N ALA A 75 -4.99 -2.74 -3.57
CA ALA A 75 -4.61 -3.89 -4.39
C ALA A 75 -3.97 -3.43 -5.72
N VAL A 76 -4.58 -2.48 -6.44
CA VAL A 76 -4.00 -1.88 -7.66
C VAL A 76 -2.62 -1.30 -7.39
N LEU A 77 -2.48 -0.48 -6.35
CA LEU A 77 -1.20 0.14 -5.99
C LEU A 77 -0.09 -0.91 -5.79
N HIS A 78 -0.39 -1.99 -5.08
CA HIS A 78 0.59 -3.02 -4.75
C HIS A 78 0.92 -3.92 -5.96
N TYR A 79 -0.05 -4.26 -6.81
CA TYR A 79 0.25 -4.96 -8.06
C TYR A 79 1.11 -4.11 -9.00
N GLU A 80 0.86 -2.80 -9.10
CA GLU A 80 1.70 -1.89 -9.89
C GLU A 80 3.13 -1.80 -9.35
N ARG A 81 3.30 -1.83 -8.03
CA ARG A 81 4.64 -1.86 -7.40
C ARG A 81 5.35 -3.18 -7.69
N ALA A 82 4.64 -4.31 -7.61
CA ALA A 82 5.19 -5.61 -7.98
C ALA A 82 5.68 -5.61 -9.43
N LEU A 83 4.85 -5.15 -10.38
CA LEU A 83 5.20 -5.06 -11.81
C LEU A 83 6.30 -4.05 -12.12
N ARG A 84 6.46 -3.01 -11.30
CA ARG A 84 7.58 -2.08 -11.42
C ARG A 84 8.92 -2.75 -11.06
N MET A 85 8.90 -3.66 -10.08
CA MET A 85 10.08 -4.41 -9.64
C MET A 85 10.37 -5.60 -10.55
N ASP A 86 9.32 -6.31 -10.99
CA ASP A 86 9.38 -7.41 -11.93
C ASP A 86 8.31 -7.23 -13.04
N PRO A 87 8.68 -6.62 -14.18
CA PRO A 87 7.78 -6.44 -15.30
C PRO A 87 7.35 -7.75 -15.98
N THR A 88 7.96 -8.89 -15.65
CA THR A 88 7.67 -10.19 -16.28
C THR A 88 6.64 -11.01 -15.51
N ALA A 89 6.22 -10.56 -14.32
CA ALA A 89 5.23 -11.23 -13.49
C ALA A 89 3.81 -11.21 -14.11
N GLU A 90 3.48 -12.23 -14.91
CA GLU A 90 2.19 -12.36 -15.60
C GLU A 90 1.00 -12.48 -14.65
N ASP A 91 1.17 -13.16 -13.51
CA ASP A 91 0.14 -13.28 -12.47
C ASP A 91 -0.23 -11.91 -11.89
N ALA A 92 0.77 -11.07 -11.62
CA ALA A 92 0.54 -9.71 -11.11
C ALA A 92 -0.18 -8.83 -12.15
N ARG A 93 0.13 -8.99 -13.45
CA ARG A 93 -0.56 -8.29 -14.53
C ARG A 93 -2.02 -8.72 -14.64
N SER A 94 -2.27 -10.02 -14.65
CA SER A 94 -3.62 -10.58 -14.75
C SER A 94 -4.49 -10.17 -13.57
N ASN A 95 -3.96 -10.23 -12.35
CA ASN A 95 -4.69 -9.81 -11.15
C ASN A 95 -4.90 -8.29 -11.11
N LEU A 96 -3.97 -7.49 -11.63
CA LEU A 96 -4.15 -6.05 -11.74
C LEU A 96 -5.30 -5.68 -12.69
N GLU A 97 -5.37 -6.34 -13.85
CA GLU A 97 -6.45 -6.14 -14.81
C GLU A 97 -7.81 -6.49 -14.22
N LEU A 98 -7.91 -7.64 -13.55
CA LEU A 98 -9.12 -8.04 -12.82
C LEU A 98 -9.50 -7.05 -11.71
N THR A 99 -8.51 -6.58 -10.94
CA THR A 99 -8.76 -5.64 -9.85
C THR A 99 -9.27 -4.29 -10.38
N ARG A 100 -8.71 -3.83 -11.50
CA ARG A 100 -9.13 -2.58 -12.15
C ARG A 100 -10.55 -2.66 -12.71
N SER A 101 -10.94 -3.77 -13.33
CA SER A 101 -12.31 -3.93 -13.82
C SER A 101 -13.32 -3.87 -12.67
N GLN A 102 -13.07 -4.60 -11.57
CA GLN A 102 -13.93 -4.56 -10.39
C GLN A 102 -13.98 -3.17 -9.73
N LEU A 103 -12.87 -2.42 -9.75
CA LEU A 103 -12.83 -1.08 -9.20
C LEU A 103 -13.67 -0.11 -10.04
N VAL A 104 -13.60 -0.19 -11.37
CA VAL A 104 -14.41 0.63 -12.29
C VAL A 104 -15.90 0.36 -12.07
N ASP A 105 -16.30 -0.91 -12.04
CA ASP A 105 -17.71 -1.31 -11.81
C ASP A 105 -18.23 -0.75 -10.48
N ARG A 106 -17.41 -0.75 -9.42
CA ARG A 106 -17.79 -0.20 -8.11
C ARG A 106 -17.95 1.32 -8.13
N VAL A 107 -17.13 2.03 -8.90
CA VAL A 107 -17.22 3.49 -9.01
C VAL A 107 -18.46 3.89 -9.82
N GLU A 108 -18.77 3.18 -10.91
CA GLU A 108 -19.99 3.40 -11.70
C GLU A 108 -21.26 3.12 -10.88
N ALA A 109 -21.20 2.16 -9.95
CA ALA A 109 -22.32 1.78 -9.11
C ALA A 109 -22.70 2.78 -8.00
N LEU A 110 -22.04 3.94 -7.84
CA LEU A 110 -22.39 4.97 -6.84
C LEU A 110 -23.49 5.92 -7.37
N PRO A 111 -24.79 5.72 -7.09
CA PRO A 111 -25.83 6.63 -7.53
C PRO A 111 -25.84 7.82 -6.56
N GLY A 112 -25.45 8.99 -7.04
CA GLY A 112 -25.52 10.25 -6.28
C GLY A 112 -24.19 10.95 -5.98
N MET A 113 -23.06 10.41 -6.46
CA MET A 113 -21.75 11.07 -6.37
C MET A 113 -21.08 11.15 -7.74
N ASP A 114 -21.75 11.81 -8.68
CA ASP A 114 -21.14 12.16 -9.97
C ASP A 114 -20.03 13.19 -9.73
N LEU A 115 -18.82 12.89 -10.21
CA LEU A 115 -17.66 13.78 -10.12
C LEU A 115 -17.93 15.13 -10.79
N THR A 116 -18.77 15.18 -11.82
CA THR A 116 -19.20 16.44 -12.43
C THR A 116 -20.00 17.30 -11.44
N THR A 117 -20.85 16.68 -10.62
CA THR A 117 -21.67 17.38 -9.62
C THR A 117 -20.80 17.91 -8.46
N ILE A 118 -19.78 17.15 -8.05
CA ILE A 118 -18.79 17.63 -7.05
C ILE A 118 -17.96 18.78 -7.64
N TRP A 119 -17.52 18.64 -8.88
CA TRP A 119 -16.73 19.64 -9.60
C TRP A 119 -17.47 20.97 -9.75
N ASP A 120 -18.75 20.92 -10.12
CA ASP A 120 -19.62 22.09 -10.24
C ASP A 120 -19.90 22.74 -8.87
N ARG A 121 -20.11 21.93 -7.83
CA ARG A 121 -20.32 22.42 -6.46
C ARG A 121 -19.06 23.10 -5.89
N MET A 122 -17.87 22.59 -6.22
CA MET A 122 -16.58 23.23 -5.90
C MET A 122 -16.28 24.45 -6.77
N GLY A 123 -17.06 24.70 -7.82
CA GLY A 123 -17.15 25.97 -8.54
C GLY A 123 -16.52 26.01 -9.91
N GLY A 124 -16.14 24.84 -10.45
CA GLY A 124 -15.38 24.77 -11.70
C GLY A 124 -14.08 25.57 -11.66
N MET A 125 -13.33 25.54 -12.76
CA MET A 125 -12.11 26.34 -12.96
C MET A 125 -12.41 27.85 -12.89
N ASP A 126 -13.67 28.22 -13.10
CA ASP A 126 -14.14 29.57 -13.41
C ASP A 126 -14.16 30.51 -12.20
N ARG A 127 -14.27 29.98 -10.97
CA ARG A 127 -14.22 30.80 -9.74
C ARG A 127 -12.80 31.31 -9.43
N TRP A 128 -11.75 30.57 -9.79
CA TRP A 128 -10.36 31.01 -9.61
C TRP A 128 -10.01 32.15 -10.58
N ALA A 129 -10.49 32.08 -11.82
CA ALA A 129 -10.28 33.12 -12.83
C ALA A 129 -10.94 34.46 -12.44
N ARG A 130 -12.16 34.44 -11.87
CA ARG A 130 -12.87 35.67 -11.46
C ARG A 130 -12.25 36.36 -10.25
N ARG A 131 -11.51 35.64 -9.40
CA ARG A 131 -10.83 36.19 -8.22
C ARG A 131 -9.45 36.77 -8.51
N ALA A 132 -8.87 36.48 -9.68
CA ALA A 132 -7.56 36.99 -10.09
C ALA A 132 -7.64 38.34 -10.82
N ILE A 133 -8.85 38.84 -11.09
CA ILE A 133 -9.09 40.10 -11.83
C ILE A 133 -9.65 41.21 -10.90
N LEU A 134 -9.75 40.96 -9.59
CA LEU A 134 -10.07 41.97 -8.56
C LEU A 134 -8.84 42.21 -7.68
#